data_AF-A0A645HE25-F1
#
_entry.id   AF-A0A645HE25-F1
#
_cell.length_a   1.000
_cell.length_b   1.000
_cell.length_c   1.000
_cell.angle_alpha   90.00
_cell.angle_beta   90.00
_cell.angle_gamma   90.00
#
_symmetry.space_group_name_H-M   'P 1'
#
loop_
_entity.id
_entity.type
_entity.pdbx_description
1 polymer ?
#
loop_
_entity_poly.entity_id
_entity_poly.type
_entity_poly.pdbx_seq_one_letter_code
_entity_poly.pdbx_strand_id
1 'polypeptide(L)'
;MKALIIRKPWIDFILDGKKAWEIRGSNTNIRGKIELIQSQSGLVIGKCELVDSIQLDLKTYQSSSDKHCIKEELEKLPYKKTYAWVIRNPIRYEKPRPYKHPSGAVIWVKL
;
A
#
# COMPACT_ATOMS: atom_id res chain seq x y z
N MET A 1 -4.80 2.77 16.17
CA MET A 1 -4.99 3.08 14.73
C MET A 1 -4.30 1.99 13.90
N LYS A 2 -4.69 1.70 12.64
CA LYS A 2 -3.99 0.67 11.83
C LYS A 2 -2.94 1.31 10.93
N ALA A 3 -1.79 0.64 10.79
CA ALA A 3 -0.71 1.07 9.93
C ALA A 3 -0.27 -0.05 8.98
N LEU A 4 -0.08 0.29 7.70
CA LEU A 4 0.34 -0.63 6.65
C LEU A 4 1.85 -0.49 6.43
N ILE A 5 2.56 -1.62 6.44
CA ILE A 5 3.98 -1.68 6.12
C ILE A 5 4.14 -1.78 4.60
N ILE A 6 4.89 -0.83 4.03
CA ILE A 6 5.17 -0.76 2.59
C ILE A 6 6.67 -0.52 2.37
N ARG A 7 7.26 -1.20 1.38
CA ARG A 7 8.67 -1.03 0.98
C ARG A 7 8.84 0.15 0.04
N LYS A 8 10.07 0.66 -0.05
CA LYS A 8 10.46 1.52 -1.17
C LYS A 8 10.55 0.70 -2.47
N PRO A 9 10.32 1.31 -3.64
CA PRO A 9 9.93 2.71 -3.86
C PRO A 9 8.41 2.97 -3.67
N TRP A 10 7.60 1.92 -3.50
CA TRP A 10 6.14 2.01 -3.57
C TRP A 10 5.51 2.96 -2.56
N ILE A 11 6.00 2.98 -1.32
CA ILE A 11 5.49 3.89 -0.30
C ILE A 11 5.68 5.36 -0.69
N ASP A 12 6.78 5.67 -1.37
CA ASP A 12 7.05 7.04 -1.81
C ASP A 12 6.11 7.42 -2.95
N PHE A 13 5.85 6.53 -3.91
CA PHE A 13 4.85 6.80 -4.95
C PHE A 13 3.45 7.01 -4.40
N ILE A 14 3.07 6.32 -3.32
CA ILE A 14 1.80 6.54 -2.63
C ILE A 14 1.78 7.94 -2.02
N LEU A 15 2.79 8.27 -1.23
CA LEU A 15 2.85 9.54 -0.49
C LEU A 15 3.06 10.76 -1.38
N ASP A 16 3.64 10.57 -2.57
CA ASP A 16 3.76 11.58 -3.61
C ASP A 16 2.49 11.69 -4.48
N GLY A 17 1.45 10.90 -4.21
CA GLY A 17 0.19 10.90 -4.96
C GLY A 17 0.25 10.27 -6.36
N LYS A 18 1.37 9.62 -6.71
CA LYS A 18 1.58 8.96 -8.01
C LYS A 18 0.89 7.60 -8.10
N LYS A 19 0.84 6.87 -6.98
CA LYS A 19 0.28 5.51 -6.88
C LYS A 19 -1.01 5.52 -6.07
N ALA A 20 -2.11 5.14 -6.72
CA ALA A 20 -3.44 5.06 -6.11
C ALA A 20 -3.86 3.62 -5.76
N TRP A 21 -3.18 2.61 -6.32
CA TRP A 21 -3.50 1.19 -6.10
C TRP A 21 -2.31 0.45 -5.51
N GLU A 22 -2.47 -0.10 -4.31
CA GLU A 22 -1.50 -0.99 -3.67
C GLU A 22 -1.82 -2.46 -4.00
N ILE A 23 -0.89 -3.16 -4.64
CA ILE A 23 -1.13 -4.52 -5.14
C ILE A 23 -0.78 -5.55 -4.07
N ARG A 24 -1.72 -6.44 -3.74
CA ARG A 24 -1.56 -7.48 -2.70
C ARG A 24 -2.16 -8.82 -3.14
N GLY A 25 -1.66 -9.90 -2.55
CA GLY A 25 -2.14 -11.27 -2.80
C GLY A 25 -3.42 -11.64 -2.04
N SER A 26 -4.00 -10.71 -1.28
CA SER A 26 -5.17 -10.95 -0.45
C SER A 26 -6.08 -9.73 -0.38
N ASN A 27 -7.38 -9.99 -0.17
CA ASN A 27 -8.36 -8.97 0.13
C ASN A 27 -8.12 -8.36 1.53
N THR A 28 -8.69 -7.19 1.79
CA THR A 28 -8.79 -6.60 3.13
C THR A 28 -10.17 -5.99 3.35
N ASN A 29 -10.71 -6.15 4.56
CA ASN A 29 -11.95 -5.49 4.99
C ASN A 29 -11.68 -4.17 5.73
N ILE A 30 -10.42 -3.76 5.86
CA ILE A 30 -10.06 -2.47 6.48
C ILE A 30 -10.51 -1.34 5.56
N ARG A 31 -11.17 -0.33 6.13
CA ARG A 31 -11.57 0.90 5.43
C ARG A 31 -11.30 2.12 6.30
N GLY A 32 -11.13 3.26 5.67
CA GLY A 32 -10.89 4.55 6.32
C GLY A 32 -9.41 4.88 6.48
N LYS A 33 -9.12 5.79 7.42
CA LYS A 33 -7.77 6.33 7.63
C LYS A 33 -6.81 5.27 8.18
N ILE A 34 -5.68 5.13 7.52
CA ILE A 34 -4.57 4.27 7.93
C ILE A 34 -3.26 5.06 7.92
N GLU A 35 -2.30 4.63 8.74
CA GLU A 35 -0.94 5.16 8.66
C GLU A 35 -0.06 4.29 7.77
N LEU A 36 1.04 4.85 7.27
CA LEU A 36 1.98 4.17 6.40
C LEU A 36 3.36 4.11 7.06
N ILE A 37 3.85 2.88 7.21
CA ILE A 37 5.16 2.57 7.77
C ILE A 37 6.10 2.24 6.63
N GLN A 38 7.24 2.92 6.58
CA GLN A 38 8.31 2.51 5.68
C GLN A 38 8.99 1.26 6.25
N SER A 39 8.92 0.16 5.49
CA SER A 39 9.56 -1.10 5.85
C SER A 39 11.04 -0.90 6.20
N GLN A 40 11.51 -1.59 7.25
CA GLN A 40 12.88 -1.54 7.78
C GLN A 40 13.36 -0.18 8.32
N SER A 41 12.54 0.88 8.28
CA SER A 41 12.94 2.19 8.83
C SER A 41 12.65 2.35 10.32
N GLY A 42 11.68 1.61 10.87
CA GLY A 42 11.15 1.88 12.21
C GLY A 42 10.31 3.17 12.30
N LEU A 43 9.93 3.76 11.16
CA LEU A 43 9.22 5.04 11.07
C LEU A 43 7.85 4.90 10.41
N VAL A 44 6.87 5.60 11.00
CA VAL A 44 5.62 6.01 10.35
C VAL A 44 5.90 7.32 9.62
N ILE A 45 5.69 7.33 8.31
CA ILE A 45 6.11 8.44 7.44
C ILE A 45 4.94 9.18 6.77
N GLY A 46 3.71 8.73 6.98
CA GLY A 46 2.53 9.39 6.46
C GLY A 46 1.25 8.61 6.74
N LYS A 47 0.18 9.04 6.08
CA LYS A 47 -1.15 8.43 6.16
C LYS A 47 -1.87 8.49 4.83
N CYS A 48 -2.90 7.67 4.67
CA CYS A 48 -3.84 7.74 3.56
C CYS A 48 -5.20 7.17 3.99
N GLU A 49 -6.16 7.17 3.08
CA GLU A 49 -7.45 6.51 3.26
C GLU A 49 -7.53 5.27 2.37
N LEU A 50 -7.77 4.11 2.98
CA LEU A 50 -8.06 2.88 2.26
C LEU A 50 -9.57 2.81 2.01
N VAL A 51 -9.98 2.94 0.76
CA VAL A 51 -11.41 3.09 0.40
C VAL A 51 -12.00 1.84 -0.23
N ASP A 52 -11.17 0.99 -0.85
CA ASP A 52 -11.66 -0.25 -1.45
C ASP A 52 -10.59 -1.34 -1.60
N SER A 53 -11.02 -2.55 -1.96
CA SER A 53 -10.16 -3.68 -2.31
C SER A 53 -10.80 -4.45 -3.48
N ILE A 54 -10.21 -4.33 -4.66
CA ILE A 54 -10.77 -4.84 -5.91
C ILE A 54 -9.94 -6.05 -6.36
N GLN A 55 -10.57 -7.20 -6.58
CA GLN A 55 -9.89 -8.33 -7.19
C GLN A 55 -9.60 -8.02 -8.67
N LEU A 56 -8.36 -8.25 -9.09
CA LEU A 56 -7.92 -7.97 -10.45
C LEU A 56 -7.84 -9.26 -11.27
N ASP A 57 -8.28 -9.16 -12.53
CA ASP A 57 -7.83 -10.04 -13.60
C ASP A 57 -6.59 -9.45 -14.29
N LEU A 58 -6.00 -10.23 -15.20
CA LEU A 58 -4.77 -9.81 -15.91
C LEU A 58 -5.00 -8.56 -16.76
N LYS A 59 -6.14 -8.45 -17.43
CA LYS A 59 -6.49 -7.32 -18.30
C LYS A 59 -6.59 -6.01 -17.50
N THR A 60 -7.27 -6.05 -16.37
CA THR A 60 -7.42 -4.88 -15.48
C THR A 60 -6.08 -4.53 -14.86
N TYR A 61 -5.28 -5.52 -14.45
CA TYR A 61 -3.92 -5.28 -13.96
C TYR A 61 -3.07 -4.54 -15.01
N GLN A 62 -2.99 -5.05 -16.25
CA GLN A 62 -2.21 -4.42 -17.32
C GLN A 62 -2.67 -2.99 -17.64
N SER A 63 -3.99 -2.79 -17.77
CA SER A 63 -4.58 -1.50 -18.11
C SER A 63 -4.59 -0.47 -16.97
N SER A 64 -4.24 -0.87 -15.74
CA SER A 64 -4.17 0.01 -14.56
C SER A 64 -2.74 0.28 -14.08
N SER A 65 -1.75 0.08 -14.96
CA SER A 65 -0.34 0.31 -14.67
C SER A 65 -0.02 1.74 -14.25
N ASP A 66 -0.79 2.72 -14.72
CA ASP A 66 -0.78 4.10 -14.26
C ASP A 66 -1.14 4.23 -12.77
N LYS A 67 -2.13 3.47 -12.30
CA LYS A 67 -2.63 3.52 -10.91
C LYS A 67 -1.72 2.82 -9.91
N HIS A 68 -1.11 1.69 -10.31
CA HIS A 68 -0.23 0.94 -9.42
C HIS A 68 1.27 1.20 -9.66
N CYS A 69 1.63 1.90 -10.73
CA CYS A 69 2.99 2.30 -11.11
C CYS A 69 3.99 1.14 -11.33
N ILE A 70 3.50 -0.08 -11.59
CA ILE A 70 4.38 -1.22 -11.95
C ILE A 70 4.48 -1.23 -13.47
N LYS A 71 5.70 -1.09 -13.99
CA LYS A 71 5.97 -1.02 -15.45
C LYS A 71 6.44 -2.33 -16.04
N GLU A 72 7.01 -3.19 -15.21
CA GLU A 72 7.58 -4.48 -15.59
C GLU A 72 6.67 -5.62 -15.12
N GLU A 73 6.90 -6.84 -15.60
CA GLU A 73 6.17 -8.04 -15.15
C GLU A 73 4.64 -7.96 -15.31
N LEU A 74 4.16 -7.22 -16.31
CA LEU A 74 2.73 -7.07 -16.60
C LEU A 74 2.14 -8.25 -17.39
N GLU A 75 2.97 -9.19 -17.83
CA GLU A 75 2.56 -10.37 -18.61
C GLU A 75 1.76 -11.38 -17.77
N LYS A 76 1.89 -11.33 -16.44
CA LYS A 76 1.17 -12.20 -15.52
C LYS A 76 0.78 -11.47 -14.24
N LEU A 77 -0.20 -12.02 -13.51
CA LEU A 77 -0.52 -11.52 -12.18
C LEU A 77 0.59 -11.89 -11.19
N PRO A 78 0.97 -10.99 -10.26
CA PRO A 78 2.01 -11.26 -9.27
C PRO A 78 1.59 -12.28 -8.21
N TYR A 79 0.29 -12.54 -8.06
CA TYR A 79 -0.27 -13.49 -7.11
C TYR A 79 -1.38 -14.33 -7.76
N LYS A 80 -1.63 -15.54 -7.23
CA LYS A 80 -2.76 -16.38 -7.68
C LYS A 80 -4.11 -15.68 -7.55
N LYS A 81 -4.29 -14.91 -6.48
CA LYS A 81 -5.38 -13.95 -6.33
C LYS A 81 -4.75 -12.58 -6.11
N THR A 82 -4.89 -11.68 -7.07
CA THR A 82 -4.34 -10.33 -6.98
C THR A 82 -5.44 -9.34 -6.68
N TYR A 83 -5.17 -8.42 -5.75
CA TYR A 83 -6.08 -7.35 -5.36
C TYR A 83 -5.39 -6.00 -5.46
N ALA A 84 -6.13 -4.99 -5.91
CA ALA A 84 -5.78 -3.59 -5.75
C ALA A 84 -6.47 -3.03 -4.51
N TRP A 85 -5.67 -2.64 -3.53
CA TRP A 85 -6.12 -1.86 -2.39
C TRP A 85 -6.15 -0.40 -2.80
N VAL A 86 -7.35 0.15 -2.95
CA VAL A 86 -7.57 1.50 -3.46
C VAL A 86 -7.34 2.49 -2.33
N ILE A 87 -6.36 3.36 -2.53
CA ILE A 87 -5.95 4.38 -1.56
C ILE A 87 -6.24 5.78 -2.10
N ARG A 88 -6.56 6.70 -1.20
CA ARG A 88 -6.84 8.11 -1.50
C ARG A 88 -6.23 9.02 -0.45
N ASN A 89 -6.19 10.31 -0.77
CA ASN A 89 -5.79 11.38 0.15
C ASN A 89 -4.46 11.10 0.88
N PRO A 90 -3.38 10.69 0.16
CA PRO A 90 -2.11 10.44 0.80
C PRO A 90 -1.54 11.75 1.35
N ILE A 91 -1.00 11.69 2.57
CA ILE A 91 -0.34 12.80 3.23
C ILE A 91 0.97 12.30 3.81
N ARG A 92 2.08 12.83 3.29
CA ARG A 92 3.42 12.64 3.87
C ARG A 92 3.56 13.48 5.12
N TYR A 93 4.12 12.92 6.17
CA TYR A 93 4.42 13.68 7.38
C TYR A 93 5.71 14.50 7.19
N GLU A 94 5.66 15.77 7.56
CA GLU A 94 6.85 16.64 7.60
C GLU A 94 7.93 16.07 8.51
N LYS A 95 7.51 15.51 9.65
CA LYS A 95 8.37 14.82 10.62
C LYS A 95 7.90 13.38 10.79
N PRO A 96 8.64 12.39 10.23
CA PRO A 96 8.43 10.98 10.50
C PRO A 96 8.42 10.68 12.00
N ARG A 97 7.58 9.73 12.42
CA ARG A 97 7.46 9.33 13.83
C ARG A 97 7.98 7.92 14.04
N PRO A 98 8.85 7.67 15.05
CA PRO A 98 9.25 6.31 15.38
C PRO A 98 8.06 5.49 15.87
N TYR A 99 8.08 4.18 15.61
CA TYR A 99 7.14 3.23 16.19
C TYR A 99 7.88 1.99 16.69
N LYS A 100 7.31 1.33 17.70
CA LYS A 100 7.82 0.05 18.17
C LYS A 100 7.22 -1.07 17.33
N HIS A 101 8.05 -1.76 16.56
CA HIS A 101 7.62 -2.89 15.75
C HIS A 101 7.23 -4.06 16.65
N PRO A 102 5.97 -4.54 16.62
CA PRO A 102 5.59 -5.73 17.36
C PRO A 102 6.13 -6.99 16.67
N SER A 103 6.63 -7.95 17.45
CA SER A 103 7.13 -9.23 16.92
C SER A 103 6.05 -9.93 16.09
N GLY A 104 6.43 -10.34 14.88
CA GLY A 104 5.53 -11.06 13.96
C GLY A 104 4.64 -10.19 13.07
N ALA A 105 4.74 -8.85 13.14
CA ALA A 105 3.95 -7.97 12.28
C ALA A 105 4.50 -7.89 10.85
N VAL A 106 3.86 -8.58 9.91
CA VAL A 106 4.34 -8.66 8.51
C VAL A 106 3.71 -7.59 7.60
N ILE A 107 2.40 -7.32 7.77
CA ILE A 107 1.64 -6.44 6.86
C ILE A 107 1.03 -5.27 7.62
N TRP A 108 0.31 -5.56 8.70
CA TRP A 108 -0.41 -4.58 9.49
C TRP A 108 0.18 -4.46 10.89
N VAL A 109 0.28 -3.23 11.36
CA VAL A 109 0.61 -2.90 12.76
C VAL A 109 -0.57 -2.18 13.37
N LYS A 110 -0.95 -2.59 14.58
CA LYS A 110 -1.82 -1.77 15.44
C LYS A 110 -0.90 -0.79 16.18
N LEU A 111 -1.00 0.48 15.81
CA LEU A 111 -0.37 1.60 16.51
C LEU A 111 -1.24 2.03 17.69
#